data_AF-A0A7S1DGN2-F1
#
_entry.id   AF-A0A7S1DGN2-F1
#
_cell.length_a   1.000
_cell.length_b   1.000
_cell.length_c   1.000
_cell.angle_alpha   90.00
_cell.angle_beta   90.00
_cell.angle_gamma   90.00
#
_symmetry.space_group_name_H-M   'P 1'
#
loop_
_entity.id
_entity.type
_entity.pdbx_description
1 polymer ?
#
loop_
_entity_poly.entity_id
_entity_poly.type
_entity_poly.pdbx_seq_one_letter_code
_entity_poly.pdbx_strand_id
1 'polypeptide(L)'
;VPKSIARLQALLLLNLTGNPMTALPDDIGLMTSLTDLRFDSTKIRRAPMSIGGLTNLRCLLMDAQLMEEPRAELCMCGLQMIISYMQKFDRTYETKSLD
;
A
#
# COMPACT_ATOMS: atom_id res chain seq x y z
N VAL A 1 -1.50 -11.99 5.18
CA VAL A 1 -1.85 -11.33 6.46
C VAL A 1 -3.37 -11.27 6.58
N PRO A 2 -3.98 -11.52 7.76
CA PRO A 2 -5.43 -11.46 7.93
C PRO A 2 -5.99 -10.05 7.67
N LYS A 3 -7.19 -9.97 7.09
CA LYS A 3 -7.88 -8.69 6.87
C LYS A 3 -8.06 -7.89 8.16
N SER A 4 -8.16 -8.57 9.30
CA SER A 4 -8.29 -7.93 10.63
C SER A 4 -7.10 -7.06 11.03
N ILE A 5 -5.94 -7.16 10.40
CA ILE A 5 -4.79 -6.28 10.67
C ILE A 5 -5.15 -4.80 10.46
N ALA A 6 -6.06 -4.50 9.52
CA ALA A 6 -6.52 -3.15 9.21
C ALA A 6 -7.22 -2.46 10.40
N ARG A 7 -7.60 -3.22 11.44
CA ARG A 7 -8.21 -2.70 12.67
C ARG A 7 -7.19 -2.17 13.68
N LEU A 8 -5.89 -2.37 13.45
CA LEU A 8 -4.83 -1.89 14.33
C LEU A 8 -4.57 -0.39 14.12
N GLN A 9 -5.49 0.44 14.60
CA GLN A 9 -5.49 1.90 14.41
C GLN A 9 -4.31 2.62 15.06
N ALA A 10 -3.59 1.99 15.99
CA ALA A 10 -2.42 2.56 16.67
C ALA A 10 -1.07 2.00 16.17
N LEU A 11 -1.08 1.09 15.17
CA LEU A 11 0.15 0.50 14.68
C LEU A 11 0.96 1.53 13.89
N LEU A 12 2.22 1.76 14.29
CA LEU A 12 3.12 2.69 13.62
C LEU A 12 4.00 2.00 12.56
N LEU A 13 4.40 0.75 12.81
CA LEU A 13 5.29 0.00 11.93
C LEU A 13 4.69 -1.37 11.62
N LEU A 14 4.58 -1.68 10.33
CA LEU A 14 4.19 -2.99 9.81
C LEU A 14 5.33 -3.51 8.93
N ASN A 15 6.06 -4.50 9.46
CA ASN A 15 7.15 -5.17 8.76
C ASN A 15 6.73 -6.58 8.37
N LEU A 16 6.66 -6.82 7.06
CA LEU A 16 6.32 -8.09 6.42
C LEU A 16 7.49 -8.66 5.62
N THR A 17 8.68 -8.06 5.72
CA THR A 17 9.86 -8.40 4.93
C THR A 17 10.20 -9.89 5.02
N GLY A 18 10.52 -10.51 3.88
CA GLY A 18 10.96 -11.91 3.82
C GLY A 18 9.86 -12.96 3.95
N ASN A 19 8.59 -12.54 4.04
CA ASN A 19 7.47 -13.48 4.12
C ASN A 19 6.99 -13.90 2.72
N PRO A 20 6.48 -15.14 2.53
CA PRO A 20 6.01 -15.63 1.23
C PRO A 20 4.64 -15.05 0.83
N MET A 21 4.32 -13.84 1.28
CA MET A 21 3.05 -13.17 1.01
C MET A 21 2.92 -12.81 -0.46
N THR A 22 1.71 -12.95 -0.99
CA THR A 22 1.35 -12.60 -2.37
C THR A 22 0.49 -11.34 -2.47
N ALA A 23 -0.13 -10.91 -1.36
CA ALA A 23 -1.00 -9.74 -1.32
C ALA A 23 -1.01 -9.06 0.06
N LEU A 24 -1.24 -7.75 0.04
CA LEU A 24 -1.67 -6.97 1.20
C LEU A 24 -3.21 -7.01 1.32
N PRO A 25 -3.78 -6.75 2.51
CA PRO A 25 -5.23 -6.63 2.64
C PRO A 25 -5.73 -5.37 1.93
N ASP A 26 -6.89 -5.48 1.26
CA ASP A 26 -7.52 -4.37 0.51
C ASP A 26 -7.82 -3.15 1.40
N ASP A 27 -8.02 -3.35 2.70
CA ASP A 27 -8.34 -2.30 3.67
C ASP A 27 -7.11 -1.71 4.38
N ILE A 28 -5.89 -1.95 3.88
CA ILE A 28 -4.65 -1.45 4.55
C ILE A 28 -4.69 0.07 4.75
N GLY A 29 -5.35 0.82 3.87
CA GLY A 29 -5.57 2.27 3.99
C GLY A 29 -6.27 2.75 5.26
N LEU A 30 -6.97 1.86 5.98
CA LEU A 30 -7.61 2.20 7.25
C LEU A 30 -6.60 2.36 8.40
N MET A 31 -5.36 1.90 8.23
CA MET A 31 -4.31 1.98 9.26
C MET A 31 -3.66 3.37 9.30
N THR A 32 -4.46 4.39 9.59
CA THR A 32 -4.06 5.81 9.44
C THR A 32 -2.88 6.25 10.31
N SER A 33 -2.57 5.56 11.41
CA SER A 33 -1.38 5.85 12.24
C SER A 33 -0.07 5.26 11.68
N LEU A 34 -0.13 4.42 10.65
CA LEU A 34 1.04 3.72 10.13
C LEU A 34 2.04 4.71 9.52
N THR A 35 3.27 4.71 10.01
CA THR A 35 4.38 5.54 9.51
C THR A 35 5.37 4.75 8.66
N ASP A 36 5.47 3.44 8.90
CA ASP A 36 6.45 2.56 8.25
C ASP A 36 5.79 1.27 7.77
N LEU A 37 5.79 1.06 6.45
CA LEU A 37 5.30 -0.16 5.81
C LEU A 37 6.44 -0.82 5.03
N ARG A 38 6.76 -2.08 5.35
CA ARG A 38 7.80 -2.85 4.66
C ARG A 38 7.27 -4.20 4.21
N PHE A 39 7.47 -4.51 2.94
CA PHE A 39 7.12 -5.81 2.34
C PHE A 39 8.09 -6.20 1.21
N ASP A 40 9.34 -5.74 1.28
CA ASP A 40 10.44 -6.23 0.45
C ASP A 40 10.75 -7.71 0.73
N SER A 41 11.39 -8.38 -0.22
CA SER A 41 11.61 -9.84 -0.18
C SER A 41 10.29 -10.64 -0.01
N THR A 42 9.21 -10.18 -0.64
CA THR A 42 7.92 -10.90 -0.69
C THR A 42 7.52 -11.23 -2.14
N LYS A 43 6.40 -11.95 -2.31
CA LYS A 43 5.80 -12.23 -3.62
C LYS A 43 4.70 -11.23 -3.98
N ILE A 44 4.59 -10.12 -3.26
CA ILE A 44 3.66 -9.04 -3.59
C ILE A 44 4.18 -8.36 -4.86
N ARG A 45 3.33 -8.29 -5.88
CA ARG A 45 3.59 -7.59 -7.15
C ARG A 45 2.60 -6.44 -7.37
N ARG A 46 1.48 -6.46 -6.65
CA ARG A 46 0.42 -5.46 -6.72
C ARG A 46 0.07 -4.98 -5.32
N ALA A 47 0.21 -3.69 -5.09
CA ALA A 47 -0.27 -3.00 -3.91
C ALA A 47 -1.73 -2.56 -4.12
N PRO A 48 -2.61 -2.66 -3.10
CA PRO A 48 -3.97 -2.15 -3.20
C PRO A 48 -3.97 -0.62 -3.26
N MET A 49 -4.94 -0.05 -3.98
CA MET A 49 -5.10 1.40 -4.12
C MET A 49 -5.31 2.11 -2.77
N SER A 50 -5.85 1.39 -1.78
CA SER A 50 -6.03 1.88 -0.42
C SER A 50 -4.72 2.24 0.29
N ILE A 51 -3.53 1.85 -0.20
CA ILE A 51 -2.25 2.40 0.31
C ILE A 51 -2.26 3.93 0.27
N GLY A 52 -2.99 4.54 -0.68
CA GLY A 52 -3.20 5.99 -0.74
C GLY A 52 -3.89 6.59 0.50
N GLY A 53 -4.59 5.78 1.29
CA GLY A 53 -5.24 6.16 2.54
C GLY A 53 -4.32 6.17 3.77
N LEU A 54 -3.07 5.70 3.66
CA LEU A 54 -2.08 5.73 4.75
C LEU A 54 -1.52 7.15 4.93
N THR A 55 -2.33 8.04 5.49
CA THR A 55 -2.06 9.49 5.54
C THR A 55 -0.82 9.90 6.36
N ASN A 56 -0.37 9.08 7.29
CA ASN A 56 0.85 9.32 8.08
C ASN A 56 2.09 8.54 7.59
N LEU A 57 2.01 7.84 6.46
CA LEU A 57 3.11 7.02 5.96
C LEU A 57 4.32 7.89 5.59
N ARG A 58 5.49 7.51 6.10
CA ARG A 58 6.77 8.20 5.87
C ARG A 58 7.80 7.29 5.21
N CYS A 59 7.70 5.99 5.43
CA CYS A 59 8.57 4.99 4.83
C CYS A 59 7.73 3.88 4.20
N LEU A 60 8.02 3.60 2.92
CA LEU A 60 7.48 2.47 2.18
C LEU A 60 8.65 1.71 1.56
N LEU A 61 8.89 0.49 2.04
CA LEU A 61 9.94 -0.38 1.51
C LEU A 61 9.33 -1.59 0.81
N MET A 62 9.71 -1.79 -0.43
CA MET A 62 9.25 -2.88 -1.29
C MET A 62 10.28 -3.15 -2.39
N ASP A 63 10.16 -4.31 -3.04
CA ASP A 63 10.98 -4.64 -4.21
C ASP A 63 10.48 -3.88 -5.44
N ALA A 64 10.83 -2.58 -5.55
CA ALA A 64 10.29 -1.66 -6.56
C ALA A 64 10.37 -2.20 -8.00
N GLN A 65 11.45 -2.89 -8.36
CA GLN A 65 11.64 -3.48 -9.71
C GLN A 65 10.70 -4.64 -10.01
N LEU A 66 10.11 -5.25 -8.99
CA LEU A 66 9.19 -6.38 -9.11
C LEU A 66 7.72 -5.93 -9.09
N MET A 67 7.44 -4.64 -8.84
CA MET A 67 6.06 -4.16 -8.76
C MET A 67 5.45 -4.00 -10.16
N GLU A 68 4.30 -4.64 -10.35
CA GLU A 68 3.42 -4.47 -11.50
C GLU A 68 2.45 -3.31 -11.28
N GLU A 69 1.98 -3.13 -10.04
CA GLU A 69 1.04 -2.07 -9.66
C GLU A 69 1.37 -1.55 -8.23
N PRO A 70 1.87 -0.31 -8.05
CA PRO A 70 2.20 0.64 -9.09
C PRO A 70 3.36 0.13 -9.95
N ARG A 71 3.42 0.53 -11.23
CA ARG A 71 4.54 0.15 -12.11
C ARG A 71 5.89 0.52 -11.50
N ALA A 72 6.91 -0.29 -11.77
CA ALA A 72 8.25 -0.15 -11.21
C ALA A 72 8.84 1.27 -11.34
N GLU A 73 8.61 1.97 -12.45
CA GLU A 73 9.11 3.34 -12.65
C GLU A 73 8.53 4.31 -11.63
N LEU A 74 7.22 4.21 -11.36
CA LEU A 74 6.55 5.05 -10.38
C LEU A 74 7.03 4.74 -8.96
N CYS A 75 7.32 3.46 -8.67
CA CYS A 75 7.87 3.03 -7.39
C CYS A 75 9.21 3.71 -7.08
N MET A 76 10.00 4.00 -8.12
CA MET A 76 11.29 4.69 -7.99
C MET A 76 11.17 6.21 -7.86
N CYS A 77 10.03 6.82 -8.22
CA CYS A 77 9.81 8.27 -8.13
C CYS A 77 9.63 8.79 -6.69
N GLY A 78 9.55 7.91 -5.71
CA GLY A 78 9.44 8.25 -4.29
C GLY A 78 8.02 8.17 -3.72
N LEU A 79 7.93 8.15 -2.40
CA LEU A 79 6.70 7.87 -1.65
C LEU A 79 5.53 8.77 -2.05
N GLN A 80 5.76 10.08 -2.17
CA GLN A 80 4.68 11.02 -2.44
C GLN A 80 4.05 10.81 -3.82
N MET A 81 4.84 10.40 -4.82
CA MET A 81 4.34 10.08 -6.16
C MET A 81 3.49 8.81 -6.13
N ILE A 82 3.92 7.78 -5.40
CA ILE A 82 3.15 6.55 -5.20
C ILE A 82 1.80 6.86 -4.53
N ILE A 83 1.80 7.59 -3.41
CA ILE A 83 0.59 7.95 -2.67
C ILE A 83 -0.35 8.78 -3.55
N SER A 84 0.17 9.79 -4.25
CA SER A 84 -0.64 10.65 -5.13
C SER A 84 -1.26 9.89 -6.30
N TYR A 85 -0.53 8.91 -6.85
CA TYR A 85 -1.07 8.01 -7.87
C TYR A 85 -2.20 7.16 -7.31
N MET A 86 -1.97 6.47 -6.20
CA MET A 86 -2.95 5.57 -5.58
C MET A 86 -4.26 6.29 -5.22
N GLN A 87 -4.16 7.50 -4.65
CA GLN A 87 -5.32 8.34 -4.30
C GLN A 87 -6.13 8.83 -5.50
N LYS A 88 -5.53 8.94 -6.69
CA LYS A 88 -6.25 9.32 -7.91
C LYS A 88 -7.09 8.16 -8.41
N PHE A 89 -6.52 6.96 -8.42
CA PHE A 89 -7.21 5.77 -8.92
C PHE A 89 -8.33 5.30 -8.00
N ASP A 90 -8.18 5.43 -6.68
CA ASP A 90 -9.21 5.11 -5.69
C ASP A 90 -10.52 5.90 -5.95
N ARG A 91 -10.40 7.22 -6.15
CA ARG A 91 -11.53 8.11 -6.49
C ARG A 91 -12.18 7.84 -7.84
N THR A 92 -11.47 7.16 -8.75
CA THR A 92 -12.00 6.84 -10.08
C THR A 92 -12.94 5.62 -10.04
N TYR A 93 -12.87 4.80 -8.99
CA TYR A 93 -13.83 3.71 -8.76
C TYR A 93 -15.08 4.18 -8.02
N GLU A 94 -14.99 5.15 -7.12
CA GLU A 94 -16.16 5.72 -6.42
C GLU A 94 -17.17 6.41 -7.37
N THR A 95 -16.68 7.01 -8.46
CA THR A 95 -17.55 7.67 -9.45
C THR A 95 -18.20 6.72 -10.45
N LYS A 96 -17.77 5.45 -10.53
CA LYS A 96 -18.36 4.43 -11.42
C LYS A 96 -19.34 3.47 -10.72
N SER A 97 -19.48 3.57 -9.41
CA SER A 97 -20.41 2.75 -8.62
C SER A 97 -21.73 3.45 -8.26
N LEU A 98 -22.01 4.61 -8.88
CA LEU A 98 -23.20 5.42 -8.63
C LEU A 98 -24.08 5.65 -9.89
N ASP A 99 -23.77 4.98 -11.01
CA ASP A 99 -24.62 4.94 -12.22
C ASP A 99 -25.10 3.51 -12.50
#